data_AF-G8BNJ2-F1
#
_entry.id   AF-G8BNJ2-F1
#
_cell.length_a   1.000
_cell.length_b   1.000
_cell.length_c   1.000
_cell.angle_alpha   90.00
_cell.angle_beta   90.00
_cell.angle_gamma   90.00
#
_symmetry.space_group_name_H-M   'P 1'
#
loop_
_entity.id
_entity.type
_entity.pdbx_description
1 polymer ?
#
loop_
_entity_poly.entity_id
_entity_poly.type
_entity_poly.pdbx_seq_one_letter_code
_entity_poly.pdbx_strand_id
1 'polypeptide(L)'
;MILEYISAAILISVSLFIIKLIFILPFFKIDSNDTTTKDSGIIDGIKIRNGKNIEVFIFLGSGGHTGEMIRILQNYKNILLDGSNVMHVGYSDMDSYNRFKAMMKEYKCKVNYYEFVKARKVGAGIVSSICSITKTLLMSLRIIFQIRISMLNKPHLVLLNGPGTCCIIALYFKLIEWLSLVTDSPNIVYVESLARIDTLSLSGKILYWLADEFLVQWKELKEKNAPRAKFFGILV
;
A
#
# COMPACT_ATOMS: atom_id res chain seq x y z
N MET A 1 16.41 -41.96 -12.50
CA MET A 1 17.46 -41.00 -12.06
C MET A 1 17.24 -39.55 -12.53
N ILE A 2 17.45 -39.16 -13.81
CA ILE A 2 17.31 -37.74 -14.22
C ILE A 2 15.88 -37.19 -13.97
N LEU A 3 14.86 -37.96 -14.33
CA LEU A 3 13.46 -37.58 -14.12
C LEU A 3 13.11 -37.44 -12.62
N GLU A 4 13.69 -38.28 -11.77
CA GLU A 4 13.51 -38.21 -10.31
C GLU A 4 14.12 -36.93 -9.74
N TYR A 5 15.33 -36.55 -10.17
CA TYR A 5 15.97 -35.29 -9.74
C TYR A 5 15.17 -34.07 -10.20
N ILE A 6 14.65 -34.07 -11.42
CA ILE A 6 13.80 -32.98 -11.93
C ILE A 6 12.52 -32.88 -11.10
N SER A 7 11.85 -34.00 -10.86
CA SER A 7 10.63 -34.04 -10.04
C SER A 7 10.88 -33.53 -8.61
N ALA A 8 11.97 -33.98 -7.98
CA ALA A 8 12.38 -33.52 -6.65
C ALA A 8 12.66 -32.01 -6.62
N ALA A 9 13.37 -31.47 -7.63
CA ALA A 9 13.66 -30.05 -7.73
C ALA A 9 12.38 -29.20 -7.88
N ILE A 10 11.41 -29.66 -8.69
CA ILE A 10 10.11 -28.99 -8.84
C ILE A 10 9.36 -28.99 -7.52
N LEU A 11 9.29 -30.13 -6.83
CA LEU A 11 8.57 -30.25 -5.57
C LEU A 11 9.15 -29.37 -4.46
N ILE A 12 10.49 -29.30 -4.36
CA ILE A 12 11.19 -28.39 -3.44
C ILE A 12 10.86 -26.94 -3.79
N SER A 13 10.96 -26.56 -5.06
CA SER A 13 10.68 -25.19 -5.52
C SER A 13 9.23 -24.78 -5.19
N VAL A 14 8.25 -25.61 -5.54
CA VAL A 14 6.83 -25.36 -5.24
C VAL A 14 6.61 -25.22 -3.72
N SER A 15 7.22 -26.09 -2.91
CA SER A 15 7.12 -26.02 -1.45
C SER A 15 7.68 -24.70 -0.90
N LEU A 16 8.82 -24.24 -1.41
CA LEU A 16 9.40 -22.94 -1.04
C LEU A 16 8.46 -21.78 -1.39
N PHE A 17 7.81 -21.81 -2.56
CA PHE A 17 6.83 -20.77 -2.94
C PHE A 17 5.58 -20.77 -2.06
N ILE A 18 5.10 -21.95 -1.62
CA ILE A 18 3.97 -22.06 -0.70
C ILE A 18 4.34 -21.53 0.69
N ILE A 19 5.49 -21.95 1.22
CA ILE A 19 6.01 -21.46 2.50
C ILE A 19 6.16 -19.93 2.47
N LYS A 20 6.71 -19.40 1.38
CA LYS A 20 6.86 -17.96 1.20
C LYS A 20 5.50 -17.24 1.14
N LEU A 21 4.50 -17.80 0.46
CA LEU A 21 3.15 -17.22 0.43
C LEU A 21 2.56 -17.08 1.83
N ILE A 22 2.77 -18.08 2.69
CA ILE A 22 2.33 -18.06 4.09
C ILE A 22 2.99 -16.89 4.83
N PHE A 23 4.32 -16.71 4.72
CA PHE A 23 5.02 -15.62 5.43
C PHE A 23 4.76 -14.20 4.89
N ILE A 24 4.36 -14.07 3.61
CA ILE A 24 4.04 -12.78 3.00
C ILE A 24 2.72 -12.21 3.54
N LEU A 25 1.77 -13.09 3.86
CA LEU A 25 0.48 -12.68 4.37
C LEU A 25 0.62 -12.24 5.84
N PRO A 26 0.02 -11.08 6.19
CA PRO A 26 0.22 -10.46 7.50
C PRO A 26 -0.28 -11.31 8.67
N PHE A 27 -1.12 -12.32 8.42
CA PHE A 27 -1.72 -13.16 9.46
C PHE A 27 -0.70 -14.04 10.21
N PHE A 28 0.42 -14.35 9.59
CA PHE A 28 1.48 -15.18 10.19
C PHE A 28 2.60 -14.34 10.80
N LYS A 29 2.56 -13.01 10.65
CA LYS A 29 3.44 -12.11 11.40
C LYS A 29 2.91 -12.04 12.84
N ILE A 30 3.62 -12.71 13.74
CA ILE A 30 3.34 -12.63 15.19
C ILE A 30 3.52 -11.17 15.60
N ASP A 31 2.44 -10.53 16.06
CA ASP A 31 2.46 -9.19 16.66
C ASP A 31 3.31 -9.24 17.93
N SER A 32 4.60 -8.91 17.81
CA SER A 32 5.54 -8.94 18.93
C SER A 32 5.54 -7.67 19.79
N ASN A 33 4.56 -6.77 19.64
CA ASN A 33 4.48 -5.53 20.42
C ASN A 33 3.06 -5.24 20.89
N ASP A 34 2.62 -5.98 21.92
CA ASP A 34 1.64 -5.47 22.88
C ASP A 34 2.40 -4.81 24.04
N THR A 35 2.90 -3.60 23.80
CA THR A 35 3.25 -2.68 24.89
C THR A 35 2.57 -1.36 24.62
N THR A 36 1.36 -1.28 25.16
CA THR A 36 0.67 -0.04 25.44
C THR A 36 1.54 0.86 26.33
N THR A 37 1.58 2.14 25.99
CA THR A 37 1.87 3.28 26.88
C THR A 37 3.30 3.43 27.44
N LYS A 38 4.27 3.88 26.62
CA LYS A 38 5.40 4.74 27.08
C LYS A 38 6.32 5.34 25.97
N ASP A 39 5.78 5.68 24.80
CA ASP A 39 6.65 5.91 23.62
C ASP A 39 6.83 7.34 23.14
N SER A 40 6.34 8.38 23.83
CA SER A 40 6.62 9.76 23.40
C SER A 40 8.13 10.08 23.46
N GLY A 41 8.89 9.48 24.38
CA GLY A 41 10.34 9.64 24.47
C GLY A 41 11.16 8.67 23.59
N ILE A 42 10.58 7.55 23.16
CA ILE A 42 11.28 6.52 22.36
C ILE A 42 11.10 6.78 20.86
N ILE A 43 9.95 7.31 20.44
CA ILE A 43 9.68 7.68 19.04
C ILE A 43 10.62 8.81 18.58
N ASP A 44 10.91 9.77 19.46
CA ASP A 44 11.91 10.81 19.19
C ASP A 44 13.35 10.23 19.14
N GLY A 45 13.64 9.17 19.88
CA GLY A 45 14.92 8.45 19.84
C GLY A 45 15.13 7.56 18.60
N ILE A 46 14.05 7.04 18.01
CA ILE A 46 14.09 6.21 16.77
C ILE A 46 14.16 7.11 15.52
N LYS A 47 13.49 8.27 15.52
CA LYS A 47 13.51 9.24 14.41
C LYS A 47 14.88 9.83 14.10
N ILE A 48 15.80 9.85 15.05
CA ILE A 48 17.14 10.47 14.90
C ILE A 48 18.18 9.47 14.33
N ARG A 49 17.89 8.16 14.33
CA ARG A 49 18.95 7.13 14.15
C ARG A 49 19.25 6.66 12.73
N ASN A 50 18.48 7.03 11.70
CA ASN A 50 18.86 6.68 10.33
C ASN A 50 18.48 7.80 9.36
N GLY A 51 19.44 8.65 9.01
CA GLY A 51 19.35 9.60 7.88
C GLY A 51 19.31 8.90 6.51
N LYS A 52 18.44 7.89 6.36
CA LYS A 52 18.17 7.19 5.11
C LYS A 52 16.88 7.72 4.50
N ASN A 53 16.98 8.15 3.26
CA ASN A 53 15.88 8.56 2.41
C ASN A 53 14.84 7.44 2.31
N ILE A 54 13.56 7.76 2.49
CA ILE A 54 12.45 6.81 2.36
C ILE A 54 11.79 7.00 0.99
N GLU A 55 11.49 5.88 0.32
CA GLU A 55 10.67 5.84 -0.89
C GLU A 55 9.20 5.60 -0.48
N VAL A 56 8.34 6.59 -0.66
CA VAL A 56 6.93 6.51 -0.26
C VAL A 56 6.06 6.39 -1.50
N PHE A 57 5.20 5.37 -1.57
CA PHE A 57 4.14 5.30 -2.57
C PHE A 57 2.79 5.65 -1.95
N ILE A 58 2.04 6.51 -2.64
CA ILE A 58 0.65 6.85 -2.32
C ILE A 58 -0.24 6.67 -3.54
N PHE A 59 -1.53 6.45 -3.29
CA PHE A 59 -2.55 6.46 -4.33
C PHE A 59 -3.62 7.50 -4.06
N LEU A 60 -3.90 8.35 -5.04
CA LEU A 60 -4.90 9.41 -4.99
C LEU A 60 -6.15 8.97 -5.73
N GLY A 61 -7.11 8.45 -4.96
CA GLY A 61 -8.45 8.11 -5.44
C GLY A 61 -9.36 9.33 -5.48
N SER A 62 -10.20 9.43 -6.52
CA SER A 62 -11.14 10.55 -6.70
C SER A 62 -11.94 10.94 -5.46
N GLY A 63 -12.12 12.25 -5.26
CA GLY A 63 -13.03 12.81 -4.26
C GLY A 63 -12.46 12.89 -2.84
N GLY A 64 -13.19 12.33 -1.88
CA GLY A 64 -12.87 12.39 -0.44
C GLY A 64 -11.55 11.72 -0.08
N HIS A 65 -11.22 10.60 -0.75
CA HIS A 65 -9.99 9.85 -0.47
C HIS A 65 -8.72 10.64 -0.76
N THR A 66 -8.66 11.40 -1.87
CA THR A 66 -7.56 12.35 -2.10
C THR A 66 -7.48 13.39 -0.98
N GLY A 67 -8.61 13.91 -0.51
CA GLY A 67 -8.62 14.84 0.62
C GLY A 67 -8.07 14.21 1.90
N GLU A 68 -8.43 12.96 2.16
CA GLU A 68 -7.93 12.22 3.32
C GLU A 68 -6.40 12.01 3.25
N MET A 69 -5.90 11.53 2.11
CA MET A 69 -4.46 11.31 1.90
C MET A 69 -3.66 12.60 2.04
N ILE A 70 -4.15 13.70 1.46
CA ILE A 70 -3.51 15.02 1.55
C ILE A 70 -3.34 15.44 3.02
N ARG A 71 -4.40 15.32 3.83
CA ARG A 71 -4.35 15.72 5.24
C ARG A 71 -3.41 14.83 6.07
N ILE A 72 -3.42 13.52 5.83
CA ILE A 72 -2.45 12.59 6.45
C ILE A 72 -1.01 13.05 6.13
N LEU A 73 -0.70 13.35 4.87
CA LEU A 73 0.63 13.81 4.48
C LEU A 73 1.02 15.14 5.13
N GLN A 74 0.08 16.07 5.27
CA GLN A 74 0.30 17.35 5.96
C GLN A 74 0.59 17.15 7.46
N ASN A 75 -0.15 16.26 8.12
CA ASN A 75 0.04 15.93 9.54
C ASN A 75 1.41 15.30 9.80
N TYR A 76 1.91 14.49 8.87
CA TYR A 76 3.21 13.81 8.97
C TYR A 76 4.29 14.42 8.06
N LYS A 77 4.16 15.69 7.70
CA LYS A 77 5.04 16.37 6.72
C LYS A 77 6.53 16.29 7.05
N ASN A 78 6.89 16.39 8.33
CA ASN A 78 8.29 16.36 8.77
C ASN A 78 8.95 14.99 8.56
N ILE A 79 8.15 13.93 8.38
CA ILE A 79 8.63 12.56 8.19
C ILE A 79 8.49 12.15 6.73
N LEU A 80 7.31 12.42 6.13
CA LEU A 80 6.95 11.91 4.80
C LEU A 80 7.34 12.86 3.66
N LEU A 81 7.32 14.17 3.91
CA LEU A 81 7.55 15.20 2.89
C LEU A 81 8.92 15.89 3.01
N ASP A 82 9.85 15.26 3.75
CA ASP A 82 11.23 15.72 3.84
C ASP A 82 11.90 15.76 2.45
N GLY A 83 12.82 16.72 2.26
CA GLY A 83 13.49 16.92 0.97
C GLY A 83 14.38 15.77 0.54
N SER A 84 14.79 14.90 1.46
CA SER A 84 15.59 13.70 1.16
C SER A 84 14.75 12.55 0.62
N ASN A 85 13.43 12.56 0.85
CA ASN A 85 12.54 11.47 0.44
C ASN A 85 12.17 11.54 -1.05
N VAL A 86 11.71 10.40 -1.56
CA VAL A 86 11.15 10.27 -2.91
C VAL A 86 9.71 9.78 -2.80
N MET A 87 8.79 10.50 -3.42
CA MET A 87 7.37 10.20 -3.43
C MET A 87 6.97 9.63 -4.81
N HIS A 88 6.34 8.47 -4.82
CA HIS A 88 5.69 7.88 -5.99
C HIS A 88 4.17 8.04 -5.84
N VAL A 89 3.55 8.78 -6.76
CA VAL A 89 2.14 9.20 -6.64
C VAL A 89 1.33 8.60 -7.78
N GLY A 90 0.53 7.57 -7.46
CA GLY A 90 -0.52 7.09 -8.34
C GLY A 90 -1.75 7.99 -8.27
N TYR A 91 -2.40 8.31 -9.39
CA TYR A 91 -3.66 9.08 -9.40
C TYR A 91 -4.67 8.54 -10.40
N SER A 92 -5.96 8.69 -10.08
CA SER A 92 -7.07 8.14 -10.87
C SER A 92 -7.83 9.14 -11.73
N ASP A 93 -7.55 10.42 -11.54
CA ASP A 93 -8.21 11.57 -12.18
C ASP A 93 -7.34 12.82 -12.07
N MET A 94 -7.54 13.75 -13.02
CA MET A 94 -6.71 14.94 -13.12
C MET A 94 -6.97 15.96 -12.00
N ASP A 95 -8.17 15.97 -11.42
CA ASP A 95 -8.49 16.84 -10.28
C ASP A 95 -7.65 16.47 -9.05
N SER A 96 -7.56 15.17 -8.75
CA SER A 96 -6.72 14.66 -7.66
C SER A 96 -5.24 14.95 -7.89
N TYR A 97 -4.76 14.78 -9.13
CA TYR A 97 -3.40 15.16 -9.53
C TYR A 97 -3.13 16.64 -9.29
N ASN A 98 -4.00 17.54 -9.78
CA ASN A 98 -3.82 18.98 -9.67
C ASN A 98 -3.84 19.45 -8.21
N ARG A 99 -4.76 18.91 -7.39
CA ARG A 99 -4.83 19.21 -5.95
C ARG A 99 -3.55 18.83 -5.23
N PHE A 100 -3.05 17.62 -5.47
CA PHE A 100 -1.81 17.15 -4.84
C PHE A 100 -0.59 17.96 -5.33
N LYS A 101 -0.49 18.20 -6.64
CA LYS A 101 0.59 18.99 -7.23
C LYS A 101 0.63 20.41 -6.69
N ALA A 102 -0.54 21.02 -6.42
CA ALA A 102 -0.63 22.35 -5.82
C ALA A 102 -0.03 22.36 -4.40
N MET A 103 -0.41 21.40 -3.55
CA MET A 103 0.16 21.24 -2.21
C MET A 103 1.68 21.01 -2.27
N MET A 104 2.15 20.16 -3.18
CA MET A 104 3.59 19.83 -3.27
C MET A 104 4.48 21.00 -3.70
N LYS A 105 3.94 22.16 -4.12
CA LYS A 105 4.74 23.36 -4.38
C LYS A 105 5.38 23.93 -3.12
N GLU A 106 4.77 23.71 -1.96
CA GLU A 106 5.33 24.07 -0.64
C GLU A 106 6.42 23.06 -0.20
N TYR A 107 6.42 21.90 -0.86
CA TYR A 107 7.26 20.72 -0.79
C TYR A 107 8.62 20.82 -1.51
N LYS A 108 9.77 20.50 -0.90
CA LYS A 108 11.02 20.22 -1.66
C LYS A 108 11.24 18.75 -1.99
N CYS A 109 10.34 17.86 -1.56
CA CYS A 109 10.40 16.41 -1.81
C CYS A 109 10.35 16.10 -3.31
N LYS A 110 11.16 15.14 -3.77
CA LYS A 110 11.11 14.65 -5.15
C LYS A 110 9.82 13.85 -5.37
N VAL A 111 9.13 14.09 -6.49
CA VAL A 111 7.85 13.41 -6.79
C VAL A 111 7.84 12.82 -8.19
N ASN A 112 7.48 11.53 -8.29
CA ASN A 112 7.25 10.80 -9.52
C ASN A 112 5.74 10.51 -9.65
N TYR A 113 5.13 10.83 -10.79
CA TYR A 113 3.68 10.71 -11.00
C TYR A 113 3.34 9.56 -11.94
N TYR A 114 2.28 8.82 -11.62
CA TYR A 114 1.81 7.67 -12.38
C TYR A 114 0.29 7.71 -12.56
N GLU A 115 -0.17 7.74 -13.80
CA GLU A 115 -1.61 7.73 -14.10
C GLU A 115 -2.16 6.30 -14.07
N PHE A 116 -3.19 6.09 -13.24
CA PHE A 116 -3.96 4.85 -13.18
C PHE A 116 -5.33 5.10 -13.82
N VAL A 117 -5.46 4.69 -15.08
CA VAL A 117 -6.71 4.86 -15.83
C VAL A 117 -7.80 3.99 -15.22
N LYS A 118 -8.99 4.55 -14.97
CA LYS A 118 -10.16 3.77 -14.58
C LYS A 118 -10.71 3.00 -15.79
N ALA A 119 -11.20 1.78 -15.59
CA ALA A 119 -11.91 1.07 -16.65
C ALA A 119 -13.10 1.94 -17.13
N ARG A 120 -13.17 2.22 -18.45
CA ARG A 120 -14.22 3.08 -19.03
C ARG A 120 -15.60 2.39 -19.02
N LYS A 121 -16.64 3.24 -19.02
CA LYS A 121 -18.05 3.07 -18.65
C LYS A 121 -18.73 1.70 -18.88
N VAL A 122 -19.56 1.37 -17.90
CA VAL A 122 -20.69 0.44 -17.99
C VAL A 122 -21.51 0.79 -19.23
N GLY A 123 -21.62 -0.15 -20.18
CA GLY A 123 -22.36 0.03 -21.45
C GLY A 123 -21.56 -0.26 -22.73
N ALA A 124 -20.24 -0.47 -22.65
CA ALA A 124 -19.47 -1.00 -23.77
C ALA A 124 -19.73 -2.52 -23.94
N GLY A 125 -19.68 -3.02 -25.18
CA GLY A 125 -19.84 -4.46 -25.45
C GLY A 125 -18.91 -5.33 -24.58
N ILE A 126 -19.31 -6.57 -24.30
CA ILE A 126 -18.62 -7.48 -23.36
C ILE A 126 -17.14 -7.66 -23.75
N VAL A 127 -16.85 -7.83 -25.04
CA VAL A 127 -15.48 -8.04 -25.55
C VAL A 127 -14.61 -6.78 -25.38
N SER A 128 -15.14 -5.60 -25.70
CA SER A 128 -14.39 -4.34 -25.55
C SER A 128 -14.19 -3.97 -24.07
N SER A 129 -15.14 -4.33 -23.21
CA SER A 129 -15.02 -4.20 -21.75
C SER A 129 -13.91 -5.09 -21.20
N ILE A 130 -13.87 -6.37 -21.56
CA ILE A 130 -12.81 -7.30 -21.13
C ILE A 130 -11.44 -6.81 -21.61
N CYS A 131 -11.30 -6.44 -22.88
CA CYS A 131 -10.04 -5.92 -23.42
C CYS A 131 -9.58 -4.62 -22.72
N SER A 132 -10.52 -3.72 -22.40
CA SER A 132 -10.20 -2.50 -21.64
C SER A 132 -9.76 -2.81 -20.21
N ILE A 133 -10.39 -3.78 -19.55
CA ILE A 133 -10.04 -4.19 -18.17
C ILE A 133 -8.67 -4.83 -18.16
N THR A 134 -8.40 -5.80 -19.03
CA THR A 134 -7.10 -6.48 -19.10
C THR A 134 -5.97 -5.50 -19.41
N LYS A 135 -6.19 -4.57 -20.35
CA LYS A 135 -5.23 -3.50 -20.64
C LYS A 135 -4.95 -2.62 -19.42
N THR A 136 -6.01 -2.24 -18.69
CA THR A 136 -5.88 -1.42 -17.47
C THR A 136 -5.09 -2.16 -16.39
N LEU A 137 -5.43 -3.42 -16.13
CA LEU A 137 -4.74 -4.28 -15.17
C LEU A 137 -3.26 -4.42 -15.52
N LEU A 138 -2.93 -4.75 -16.78
CA LEU A 138 -1.55 -4.91 -17.22
C LEU A 138 -0.75 -3.60 -17.12
N MET A 139 -1.36 -2.46 -17.48
CA MET A 139 -0.73 -1.16 -17.34
C MET A 139 -0.45 -0.84 -15.86
N SER A 140 -1.41 -1.08 -14.97
CA SER A 140 -1.21 -0.89 -13.53
C SER A 140 -0.16 -1.84 -12.95
N LEU A 141 -0.11 -3.11 -13.38
CA LEU A 141 0.94 -4.05 -12.99
C LEU A 141 2.33 -3.55 -13.42
N ARG A 142 2.47 -3.06 -14.66
CA ARG A 142 3.74 -2.50 -15.16
C ARG A 142 4.20 -1.29 -14.34
N ILE A 143 3.27 -0.41 -13.98
CA ILE A 143 3.54 0.75 -13.13
C ILE A 143 4.02 0.31 -11.74
N ILE A 144 3.29 -0.60 -11.09
CA ILE A 144 3.67 -1.10 -9.76
C ILE A 144 5.01 -1.84 -9.80
N PHE A 145 5.28 -2.61 -10.85
CA PHE A 145 6.58 -3.24 -11.06
C PHE A 145 7.72 -2.20 -11.13
N GLN A 146 7.54 -1.14 -11.92
CA GLN A 146 8.52 -0.05 -12.03
C GLN A 146 8.76 0.63 -10.67
N ILE A 147 7.70 0.92 -9.92
CA ILE A 147 7.80 1.52 -8.57
C ILE A 147 8.55 0.56 -7.63
N ARG A 148 8.19 -0.73 -7.64
CA ARG A 148 8.81 -1.73 -6.76
C ARG A 148 10.30 -1.87 -7.00
N ILE A 149 10.74 -1.80 -8.26
CA ILE A 149 12.16 -1.79 -8.63
C ILE A 149 12.86 -0.52 -8.08
N SER A 150 12.22 0.65 -8.16
CA SER A 150 12.76 1.90 -7.58
C SER A 150 12.98 1.81 -6.06
N MET A 151 12.10 1.06 -5.39
CA MET A 151 12.10 0.83 -3.93
C MET A 151 13.05 -0.28 -3.46
N LEU A 152 13.73 -1.00 -4.37
CA LEU A 152 14.56 -2.14 -3.99
C LEU A 152 15.74 -1.70 -3.11
N ASN A 153 16.01 -2.44 -2.02
CA ASN A 153 17.09 -2.18 -1.05
C ASN A 153 17.06 -0.80 -0.38
N LYS A 154 15.93 -0.10 -0.43
CA LYS A 154 15.71 1.20 0.22
C LYS A 154 14.60 1.07 1.25
N PRO A 155 14.62 1.85 2.35
CA PRO A 155 13.45 1.99 3.20
C PRO A 155 12.27 2.48 2.37
N HIS A 156 11.14 1.79 2.44
CA HIS A 156 9.95 2.14 1.67
C HIS A 156 8.67 1.95 2.47
N LEU A 157 7.65 2.70 2.05
CA LEU A 157 6.32 2.73 2.64
C LEU A 157 5.28 2.78 1.51
N VAL A 158 4.33 1.86 1.52
CA VAL A 158 3.17 1.90 0.63
C VAL A 158 1.97 2.34 1.45
N LEU A 159 1.62 3.62 1.37
CA LEU A 159 0.51 4.22 2.12
C LEU A 159 -0.73 4.31 1.22
N LEU A 160 -1.77 3.58 1.59
CA LEU A 160 -3.00 3.48 0.82
C LEU A 160 -4.19 3.93 1.65
N ASN A 161 -5.11 4.65 1.04
CA ASN A 161 -6.46 4.84 1.55
C ASN A 161 -7.45 4.73 0.38
N GLY A 162 -8.70 4.40 0.69
CA GLY A 162 -9.78 4.58 -0.29
C GLY A 162 -10.13 3.38 -1.17
N PRO A 163 -10.39 3.59 -2.48
CA PRO A 163 -11.32 2.78 -3.28
C PRO A 163 -10.71 1.44 -3.76
N GLY A 164 -11.52 0.61 -4.44
CA GLY A 164 -11.14 -0.73 -4.90
C GLY A 164 -9.82 -0.83 -5.69
N THR A 165 -9.37 0.24 -6.35
CA THR A 165 -8.05 0.28 -7.01
C THR A 165 -6.91 0.01 -6.03
N CYS A 166 -7.01 0.45 -4.77
CA CYS A 166 -6.01 0.17 -3.74
C CYS A 166 -5.90 -1.33 -3.44
N CYS A 167 -6.99 -2.09 -3.55
CA CYS A 167 -6.96 -3.56 -3.42
C CYS A 167 -6.11 -4.20 -4.52
N ILE A 168 -6.28 -3.73 -5.77
CA ILE A 168 -5.51 -4.23 -6.92
C ILE A 168 -4.03 -3.86 -6.77
N ILE A 169 -3.74 -2.63 -6.35
CA ILE A 169 -2.36 -2.17 -6.12
C ILE A 169 -1.68 -3.00 -5.04
N ALA A 170 -2.32 -3.17 -3.88
CA ALA A 170 -1.76 -3.97 -2.78
C ALA A 170 -1.54 -5.43 -3.21
N LEU A 171 -2.49 -6.00 -3.96
CA LEU A 171 -2.35 -7.34 -4.53
C LEU A 171 -1.12 -7.43 -5.43
N TYR A 172 -0.84 -6.43 -6.27
CA TYR A 172 0.34 -6.44 -7.12
C TYR A 172 1.65 -6.30 -6.34
N PHE A 173 1.69 -5.47 -5.29
CA PHE A 173 2.86 -5.41 -4.42
C PHE A 173 3.15 -6.77 -3.77
N LYS A 174 2.11 -7.44 -3.24
CA LYS A 174 2.22 -8.79 -2.65
C LYS A 174 2.54 -9.87 -3.69
N LEU A 175 2.01 -9.75 -4.91
CA LEU A 175 2.31 -10.67 -6.02
C LEU A 175 3.78 -10.57 -6.43
N ILE A 176 4.33 -9.36 -6.55
CA ILE A 176 5.74 -9.16 -6.90
C ILE A 176 6.65 -9.67 -5.77
N GLU A 177 6.29 -9.40 -4.50
CA GLU A 177 6.99 -9.97 -3.34
C GLU A 177 6.98 -11.51 -3.39
N TRP A 178 5.84 -12.12 -3.71
CA TRP A 178 5.71 -13.58 -3.82
C TRP A 178 6.55 -14.18 -4.94
N LEU A 179 6.56 -13.56 -6.11
CA LEU A 179 7.35 -14.04 -7.26
C LEU A 179 8.86 -13.78 -7.11
N SER A 180 9.26 -12.74 -6.38
CA SER A 180 10.65 -12.30 -6.33
C SER A 180 11.39 -12.84 -5.11
N LEU A 181 12.42 -13.65 -5.28
CA LEU A 181 13.19 -14.24 -4.16
C LEU A 181 14.09 -13.24 -3.41
N VAL A 182 14.27 -12.03 -3.93
CA VAL A 182 15.30 -11.07 -3.48
C VAL A 182 14.70 -9.73 -3.03
N THR A 183 13.38 -9.57 -3.06
CA THR A 183 12.74 -8.30 -2.69
C THR A 183 12.34 -8.28 -1.23
N ASP A 184 12.62 -7.16 -0.56
CA ASP A 184 12.09 -6.87 0.78
C ASP A 184 10.54 -6.83 0.81
N SER A 185 9.95 -6.83 2.00
CA SER A 185 8.50 -6.69 2.15
C SER A 185 8.06 -5.23 1.90
N PRO A 186 6.99 -4.97 1.12
CA PRO A 186 6.58 -3.65 0.65
C PRO A 186 6.11 -2.64 1.72
N ASN A 187 6.01 -3.05 2.99
CA ASN A 187 5.47 -2.26 4.10
C ASN A 187 4.16 -1.53 3.73
N ILE A 188 3.11 -2.31 3.48
CA ILE A 188 1.80 -1.78 3.08
C ILE A 188 1.02 -1.35 4.31
N VAL A 189 0.79 -0.03 4.43
CA VAL A 189 -0.10 0.58 5.43
C VAL A 189 -1.38 0.99 4.73
N TYR A 190 -2.51 0.40 5.15
CA TYR A 190 -3.83 0.84 4.71
C TYR A 190 -4.54 1.61 5.80
N VAL A 191 -5.06 2.79 5.46
CA VAL A 191 -5.90 3.61 6.34
C VAL A 191 -7.35 3.53 5.87
N GLU A 192 -8.21 2.96 6.70
CA GLU A 192 -9.65 2.94 6.45
C GLU A 192 -10.22 4.37 6.51
N SER A 193 -11.20 4.64 5.64
CA SER A 193 -11.78 5.97 5.49
C SER A 193 -12.42 6.46 6.78
N LEU A 194 -12.29 7.78 7.03
CA LEU A 194 -12.89 8.45 8.18
C LEU A 194 -14.42 8.27 8.23
N ALA A 195 -15.06 8.11 7.06
CA ALA A 195 -16.50 7.90 6.95
C ALA A 195 -16.99 6.53 7.45
N ARG A 196 -16.09 5.60 7.78
CA ARG A 196 -16.43 4.25 8.25
C ARG A 196 -16.31 4.17 9.77
N ILE A 197 -17.44 4.40 10.45
CA ILE A 197 -17.52 4.40 11.92
C ILE A 197 -17.78 2.98 12.45
N ASP A 198 -18.80 2.30 11.93
CA ASP A 198 -19.23 1.01 12.47
C ASP A 198 -18.78 -0.19 11.64
N THR A 199 -18.62 -0.04 10.32
CA THR A 199 -18.35 -1.16 9.40
C THR A 199 -17.21 -0.88 8.43
N LEU A 200 -16.37 -1.89 8.18
CA LEU A 200 -15.32 -1.82 7.16
C LEU A 200 -15.90 -1.60 5.77
N SER A 201 -15.20 -0.80 4.96
CA SER A 201 -15.54 -0.68 3.54
C SER A 201 -15.29 -2.01 2.82
N LEU A 202 -15.84 -2.20 1.61
CA LEU A 202 -15.55 -3.40 0.82
C LEU A 202 -14.04 -3.53 0.55
N SER A 203 -13.39 -2.40 0.23
CA SER A 203 -11.95 -2.33 0.07
C SER A 203 -11.20 -2.65 1.36
N GLY A 204 -11.67 -2.12 2.50
CA GLY A 204 -11.16 -2.40 3.82
C GLY A 204 -11.24 -3.87 4.19
N LYS A 205 -12.36 -4.55 3.90
CA LYS A 205 -12.50 -6.00 4.13
C LYS A 205 -11.45 -6.81 3.38
N ILE A 206 -11.10 -6.42 2.15
CA ILE A 206 -10.08 -7.09 1.34
C ILE A 206 -8.68 -6.74 1.86
N LEU A 207 -8.41 -5.44 2.07
CA LEU A 207 -7.11 -4.94 2.48
C LEU A 207 -6.77 -5.30 3.92
N TYR A 208 -7.76 -5.61 4.75
CA TYR A 208 -7.56 -6.17 6.09
C TYR A 208 -6.79 -7.50 6.05
N TRP A 209 -6.76 -8.21 4.93
CA TRP A 209 -5.99 -9.44 4.76
C TRP A 209 -4.69 -9.26 3.96
N LEU A 210 -4.54 -8.14 3.23
CA LEU A 210 -3.39 -7.90 2.36
C LEU A 210 -2.40 -6.87 2.90
N ALA A 211 -2.88 -5.87 3.64
CA ALA A 211 -2.04 -4.83 4.20
C ALA A 211 -1.25 -5.37 5.39
N ASP A 212 0.05 -5.06 5.42
CA ASP A 212 0.91 -5.40 6.56
C ASP A 212 0.35 -4.74 7.83
N GLU A 213 0.04 -3.44 7.73
CA GLU A 213 -0.58 -2.66 8.78
C GLU A 213 -1.94 -2.13 8.34
N PHE A 214 -2.97 -2.38 9.16
CA PHE A 214 -4.32 -1.90 8.89
C PHE A 214 -4.73 -0.90 9.98
N LEU A 215 -4.95 0.35 9.59
CA LEU A 215 -5.27 1.45 10.50
C LEU A 215 -6.75 1.80 10.42
N VAL A 216 -7.35 1.97 11.60
CA VAL A 216 -8.72 2.46 11.76
C VAL A 216 -8.74 3.71 12.62
N GLN A 217 -9.70 4.59 12.34
CA GLN A 217 -9.81 5.89 12.99
C GLN A 217 -10.88 5.95 14.07
N TRP A 218 -11.68 4.89 14.20
CA TRP A 218 -12.73 4.73 15.19
C TRP A 218 -12.42 3.52 16.06
N LYS A 219 -12.50 3.70 17.38
CA LYS A 219 -12.19 2.65 18.35
C LYS A 219 -13.21 1.52 18.25
N GLU A 220 -14.47 1.89 18.06
CA GLU A 220 -15.62 0.99 17.93
C GLU A 220 -15.47 0.06 16.71
N LEU A 221 -14.95 0.59 15.59
CA LEU A 221 -14.70 -0.21 14.38
C LEU A 221 -13.66 -1.31 14.63
N LYS A 222 -12.58 -0.98 15.36
CA LYS A 222 -11.54 -1.95 15.75
C LYS A 222 -12.16 -3.08 16.56
N GLU A 223 -12.84 -2.70 17.64
CA GLU A 223 -13.36 -3.65 18.64
C GLU A 223 -14.40 -4.60 18.06
N LYS A 224 -15.28 -4.10 17.18
CA LYS A 224 -16.36 -4.91 16.61
C LYS A 224 -15.94 -5.72 15.40
N ASN A 225 -15.16 -5.11 14.49
CA ASN A 225 -15.03 -5.61 13.11
C ASN A 225 -13.59 -5.83 12.64
N ALA A 226 -12.59 -5.35 13.37
CA ALA A 226 -11.20 -5.37 12.90
C ALA A 226 -10.20 -5.51 14.07
N PRO A 227 -10.17 -6.63 14.79
CA PRO A 227 -9.34 -6.78 16.00
C PRO A 227 -7.83 -6.64 15.73
N ARG A 228 -7.34 -7.02 14.53
CA ARG A 228 -5.94 -6.84 14.09
C ARG A 228 -5.59 -5.37 13.78
N ALA A 229 -6.60 -4.51 13.61
CA ALA A 229 -6.36 -3.14 13.23
C ALA A 229 -5.71 -2.34 14.37
N LYS A 230 -4.84 -1.40 14.00
CA LYS A 230 -4.29 -0.42 14.93
C LYS A 230 -5.16 0.84 14.92
N PHE A 231 -5.43 1.36 16.10
CA PHE A 231 -6.22 2.57 16.30
C PHE A 231 -5.30 3.69 16.78
N PHE A 232 -5.30 4.80 16.04
CA PHE A 232 -4.49 5.99 16.34
C PHE A 232 -5.35 7.27 16.47
N GLY A 233 -6.67 7.12 16.53
CA GLY A 233 -7.60 8.24 16.47
C GLY A 233 -7.76 8.81 15.06
N ILE A 234 -8.19 10.07 14.99
CA ILE A 234 -8.44 10.77 13.73
C ILE A 234 -7.09 11.18 13.12
N LEU A 235 -6.77 10.58 11.97
CA LEU A 235 -5.53 10.82 11.21
C LEU A 235 -5.69 11.92 10.15
N VAL A 236 -6.94 12.24 9.82
CA VAL A 236 -7.34 13.15 8.75
C VAL A 236 -7.73 14.52 9.28
#